data_AF-A0A8T7MN42-F1
#
_entry.id   AF-A0A8T7MN42-F1
#
_cell.length_a   1.000
_cell.length_b   1.000
_cell.length_c   1.000
_cell.angle_alpha   90.00
_cell.angle_beta   90.00
_cell.angle_gamma   90.00
#
_symmetry.space_group_name_H-M   'P 1'
#
loop_
_entity.id
_entity.type
_entity.pdbx_description
1 polymer ?
#
loop_
_entity_poly.entity_id
_entity_poly.type
_entity_poly.pdbx_seq_one_letter_code
_entity_poly.pdbx_strand_id
1 'polypeptide(L)'
;MSAQTPEISDQEAKKVTIGSAKAPPRFAFMDATEAAANLRTDRLTVLKYIQEGKLRTFGGRTGNPFVRTEEVERLVKELFPEVGEEETVPTDPKVVHRNDPVRKIKLRMQQDAKWHEVDETAMQAWATELDPISFNRMSQVARDAIKQLQLVIKVLEEAEATSKLTLR
;
A
#
# COMPACT_ATOMS: atom_id res chain seq x y z
N MET A 1 -63.19 7.92 29.46
CA MET A 1 -63.09 8.73 30.70
C MET A 1 -62.01 8.12 31.59
N SER A 2 -61.45 8.87 32.53
CA SER A 2 -60.35 8.54 33.48
C SER A 2 -60.51 7.15 34.14
N ALA A 3 -59.50 6.42 34.64
CA ALA A 3 -58.31 6.73 35.47
C ALA A 3 -57.38 5.47 35.53
N GLN A 4 -56.13 5.39 36.05
CA GLN A 4 -55.05 6.32 36.47
C GLN A 4 -53.75 5.49 36.75
N THR A 5 -52.72 6.06 37.39
CA THR A 5 -51.36 5.55 37.75
C THR A 5 -51.30 4.28 38.65
N PRO A 6 -50.17 3.55 38.73
CA PRO A 6 -48.93 3.95 39.44
C PRO A 6 -47.65 3.89 38.55
N GLU A 7 -46.60 4.69 38.74
CA GLU A 7 -45.69 4.89 39.90
C GLU A 7 -44.70 3.72 40.14
N ILE A 8 -43.40 4.04 40.06
CA ILE A 8 -42.13 3.41 40.54
C ILE A 8 -41.06 4.06 39.62
N SER A 9 -40.36 5.11 40.02
CA SER A 9 -39.38 5.28 41.12
C SER A 9 -37.99 4.73 40.81
N ASP A 10 -37.02 5.51 41.27
CA ASP A 10 -35.62 5.24 41.51
C ASP A 10 -34.62 5.09 40.34
N GLN A 11 -33.76 6.11 40.35
CA GLN A 11 -32.43 6.19 39.80
C GLN A 11 -31.61 4.92 40.06
N GLU A 12 -31.06 4.32 38.99
CA GLU A 12 -29.78 3.63 39.10
C GLU A 12 -28.79 4.24 38.11
N ALA A 13 -27.88 5.07 38.62
CA ALA A 13 -26.78 5.63 37.86
C ALA A 13 -25.76 4.52 37.54
N LYS A 14 -26.01 3.74 36.50
CA LYS A 14 -25.03 2.78 35.95
C LYS A 14 -23.89 3.54 35.28
N LYS A 15 -22.92 3.90 36.12
CA LYS A 15 -21.58 4.37 35.81
C LYS A 15 -20.94 3.46 34.77
N VAL A 16 -21.02 3.85 33.49
CA VAL A 16 -20.35 3.16 32.38
C VAL A 16 -18.85 3.35 32.56
N THR A 17 -18.25 2.41 33.30
CA THR A 17 -16.81 2.27 33.38
C THR A 17 -16.35 1.91 31.97
N ILE A 18 -15.56 2.79 31.35
CA ILE A 18 -14.97 2.56 30.02
C ILE A 18 -13.91 1.47 30.20
N GLY A 19 -14.36 0.22 30.19
CA GLY A 19 -13.50 -0.95 30.17
C GLY A 19 -12.72 -0.96 28.85
N SER A 20 -11.40 -0.99 28.98
CA SER A 20 -10.38 -1.08 27.92
C SER A 20 -10.93 -1.60 26.59
N ALA A 21 -10.78 -0.80 25.53
CA ALA A 21 -11.24 -1.12 24.20
C ALA A 21 -10.67 -2.48 23.76
N LYS A 22 -11.52 -3.51 23.79
CA LYS A 22 -11.17 -4.85 23.32
C LYS A 22 -10.79 -4.72 21.84
N ALA A 23 -9.51 -4.94 21.53
CA ALA A 23 -8.99 -4.82 20.18
C ALA A 23 -9.89 -5.60 19.20
N PRO A 24 -10.18 -5.06 18.01
CA PRO A 24 -11.05 -5.72 17.05
C PRO A 24 -10.54 -7.14 16.77
N PRO A 25 -11.44 -8.13 16.60
CA PRO A 25 -11.04 -9.52 16.44
C PRO A 25 -10.11 -9.64 15.22
N ARG A 26 -8.84 -9.96 15.46
CA ARG A 26 -7.86 -10.22 14.39
C ARG A 26 -8.37 -11.38 13.54
N PHE A 27 -8.22 -11.26 12.22
CA PHE A 27 -8.51 -12.37 11.32
C PHE A 27 -7.60 -13.56 11.68
N ALA A 28 -8.20 -14.75 11.83
CA ALA A 28 -7.49 -15.96 12.27
C ALA A 28 -6.51 -16.51 11.21
N PHE A 29 -6.67 -16.07 9.96
CA PHE A 29 -5.86 -16.46 8.81
C PHE A 29 -5.48 -15.21 8.01
N MET A 30 -4.28 -15.25 7.43
CA MET A 30 -3.72 -14.25 6.52
C MET A 30 -3.20 -14.95 5.27
N ASP A 31 -3.08 -14.23 4.15
CA ASP A 31 -2.51 -14.81 2.93
C ASP A 31 -0.96 -14.82 2.96
N ALA A 32 -0.33 -15.55 2.04
CA ALA A 32 1.14 -15.66 2.00
C ALA A 32 1.85 -14.33 1.65
N THR A 33 1.13 -13.31 1.16
CA THR A 33 1.66 -11.97 0.88
C THR A 33 1.62 -11.09 2.13
N GLU A 34 0.53 -11.17 2.91
CA GLU A 34 0.38 -10.56 4.22
C GLU A 34 1.32 -11.18 5.26
N ALA A 35 1.47 -12.52 5.24
CA ALA A 35 2.45 -13.23 6.05
C ALA A 35 3.89 -12.81 5.72
N ALA A 36 4.20 -12.55 4.44
CA ALA A 36 5.52 -12.07 4.01
C ALA A 36 5.82 -10.67 4.56
N ALA A 37 4.81 -9.78 4.58
CA ALA A 37 4.93 -8.45 5.19
C ALA A 37 5.21 -8.55 6.70
N ASN A 38 4.48 -9.39 7.44
CA ASN A 38 4.68 -9.58 8.87
C ASN A 38 6.05 -10.21 9.20
N LEU A 39 6.50 -11.19 8.41
CA LEU A 39 7.81 -11.82 8.54
C LEU A 39 8.97 -10.98 7.95
N ARG A 40 8.69 -9.77 7.45
CA ARG A 40 9.67 -8.85 6.83
C ARG A 40 10.49 -9.50 5.71
N THR A 41 9.86 -10.39 4.93
CA THR A 41 10.51 -11.24 3.93
C THR A 41 9.73 -11.25 2.61
N ASP A 42 10.17 -12.03 1.62
CA ASP A 42 9.45 -12.23 0.36
C ASP A 42 8.47 -13.41 0.42
N ARG A 43 7.44 -13.37 -0.43
CA ARG A 43 6.44 -14.44 -0.59
C ARG A 43 7.10 -15.79 -0.92
N LEU A 44 8.20 -15.81 -1.69
CA LEU A 44 8.93 -17.05 -1.97
C LEU A 44 9.53 -17.67 -0.69
N THR A 45 10.00 -16.85 0.26
CA THR A 45 10.49 -17.32 1.56
C THR A 45 9.34 -17.88 2.42
N VAL A 46 8.15 -17.27 2.37
CA VAL A 46 6.96 -17.81 3.06
C VAL A 46 6.54 -19.17 2.48
N LEU A 47 6.55 -19.31 1.15
CA LEU A 47 6.33 -20.61 0.49
C LEU A 47 7.40 -21.63 0.88
N LYS A 48 8.65 -21.21 1.07
CA LYS A 48 9.72 -22.07 1.61
C LYS A 48 9.47 -22.47 3.07
N TYR A 49 9.00 -21.58 3.94
CA TYR A 49 8.62 -21.92 5.32
C TYR A 49 7.43 -22.88 5.38
N ILE A 50 6.51 -22.82 4.42
CA ILE A 50 5.43 -23.82 4.25
C ILE A 50 6.02 -25.17 3.84
N GLN A 51 6.94 -25.21 2.87
CA GLN A 51 7.63 -26.44 2.45
C GLN A 51 8.51 -27.04 3.56
N GLU A 52 9.15 -26.21 4.39
CA GLU A 52 9.93 -26.58 5.57
C GLU A 52 9.04 -26.97 6.78
N GLY A 53 7.71 -26.92 6.65
CA GLY A 53 6.76 -27.29 7.71
C GLY A 53 6.65 -26.31 8.89
N LYS A 54 7.26 -25.12 8.77
CA LYS A 54 7.23 -24.05 9.79
C LYS A 54 5.92 -23.27 9.82
N LEU A 55 5.19 -23.24 8.71
CA LEU A 55 3.86 -22.62 8.59
C LEU A 55 2.87 -23.61 7.97
N ARG A 56 1.69 -23.75 8.56
CA ARG A 56 0.63 -24.63 8.05
C ARG A 56 -0.34 -23.85 7.16
N THR A 57 -0.71 -24.45 6.03
CA THR A 57 -1.67 -23.88 5.09
C THR A 57 -3.08 -24.41 5.32
N PHE A 58 -4.08 -23.52 5.14
CA PHE A 58 -5.50 -23.82 5.33
C PHE A 58 -6.30 -23.57 4.04
N GLY A 59 -5.72 -24.00 2.91
CA GLY A 59 -6.26 -23.75 1.56
C GLY A 59 -5.75 -22.43 0.95
N GLY A 60 -6.48 -21.92 -0.04
CA GLY A 60 -6.13 -20.71 -0.80
C GLY A 60 -5.78 -21.00 -2.26
N ARG A 61 -5.36 -19.96 -2.99
CA ARG A 61 -5.01 -20.07 -4.42
C ARG A 61 -3.61 -20.67 -4.57
N THR A 62 -3.40 -21.49 -5.60
CA THR A 62 -2.05 -21.97 -5.96
C THR A 62 -1.09 -20.78 -6.12
N GLY A 63 -0.07 -20.69 -5.26
CA GLY A 63 0.89 -19.58 -5.20
C GLY A 63 0.57 -18.45 -4.20
N ASN A 64 -0.61 -18.44 -3.58
CA ASN A 64 -0.96 -17.57 -2.45
C ASN A 64 -1.89 -18.32 -1.45
N PRO A 65 -1.35 -19.30 -0.71
CA PRO A 65 -2.11 -20.03 0.30
C PRO A 65 -2.38 -19.15 1.55
N PHE A 66 -3.41 -19.52 2.31
CA PHE A 66 -3.68 -18.94 3.63
C PHE A 66 -2.93 -19.67 4.73
N VAL A 67 -2.36 -18.93 5.67
CA VAL A 67 -1.64 -19.41 6.86
C VAL A 67 -2.27 -18.82 8.13
N ARG A 68 -2.04 -19.45 9.29
CA ARG A 68 -2.57 -18.95 10.57
C ARG A 68 -1.78 -17.75 11.07
N THR A 69 -2.51 -16.70 11.47
CA THR A 69 -1.94 -15.49 12.09
C THR A 69 -1.06 -15.82 13.29
N GLU A 70 -1.50 -16.74 14.16
CA GLU A 70 -0.75 -17.18 15.36
C GLU A 70 0.59 -17.87 15.04
N GLU A 71 0.66 -18.63 13.94
CA GLU A 71 1.89 -19.33 13.53
C GLU A 71 2.90 -18.34 12.94
N VAL A 72 2.40 -17.35 12.17
CA VAL A 72 3.22 -16.24 11.65
C VAL A 72 3.73 -15.36 12.79
N GLU A 73 2.89 -14.95 13.74
CA GLU A 73 3.31 -14.16 14.91
C GLU A 73 4.31 -14.91 15.79
N ARG A 74 4.19 -16.24 15.93
CA ARG A 74 5.17 -17.06 16.63
C ARG A 74 6.51 -17.08 15.88
N LEU A 75 6.48 -17.32 14.58
CA LEU A 75 7.69 -17.34 13.75
C LEU A 75 8.38 -15.97 13.72
N VAL A 76 7.63 -14.86 13.77
CA VAL A 76 8.21 -13.51 13.98
C VAL A 76 8.96 -13.41 15.30
N LYS A 77 8.40 -13.92 16.41
CA LYS A 77 9.07 -13.92 17.73
C LYS A 77 10.29 -14.84 17.78
N GLU A 78 10.25 -15.97 17.08
CA GLU A 78 11.39 -16.90 16.95
C GLU A 78 12.53 -16.32 16.10
N LEU A 79 12.21 -15.55 15.04
CA LEU A 79 13.19 -14.91 14.16
C LEU A 79 13.73 -13.58 14.70
N PHE A 80 12.97 -12.87 15.54
CA PHE A 80 13.31 -11.57 16.10
C PHE A 80 13.10 -11.52 17.62
N PRO A 81 13.85 -12.31 18.41
CA PRO A 81 13.64 -12.44 19.86
C PRO A 81 13.97 -11.18 20.67
N GLU A 82 14.71 -10.21 20.10
CA GLU A 82 15.12 -8.97 20.78
C GLU A 82 14.10 -7.83 20.68
N VAL A 83 12.94 -8.01 20.05
CA VAL A 83 11.85 -7.02 20.11
C VAL A 83 11.07 -7.19 21.43
N GLY A 84 11.80 -7.00 22.53
CA GLY A 84 11.25 -6.73 23.84
C GLY A 84 10.55 -5.37 23.89
N GLU A 85 9.91 -5.10 25.02
CA GLU A 85 9.08 -3.91 25.21
C GLU A 85 9.93 -2.61 25.19
N GLU A 86 9.30 -1.50 24.80
CA GLU A 86 9.83 -0.12 24.79
C GLU A 86 10.97 0.21 23.79
N GLU A 87 10.59 0.54 22.54
CA GLU A 87 10.96 1.84 21.94
C GLU A 87 10.16 2.12 20.66
N THR A 88 9.05 2.87 20.76
CA THR A 88 8.33 3.37 19.58
C THR A 88 9.02 4.61 19.01
N VAL A 89 10.25 4.47 18.54
CA VAL A 89 10.90 5.47 17.68
C VAL A 89 10.28 5.36 16.28
N PRO A 90 9.56 6.36 15.75
CA PRO A 90 8.85 6.25 14.48
C PRO A 90 9.80 6.37 13.27
N THR A 91 10.71 5.41 13.12
CA THR A 91 11.54 5.27 11.91
C THR A 91 10.91 4.20 11.03
N ASP A 92 9.81 4.53 10.37
CA ASP A 92 9.01 3.60 9.56
C ASP A 92 9.72 3.30 8.21
N PRO A 93 10.44 2.16 8.07
CA PRO A 93 11.27 1.91 6.92
C PRO A 93 10.50 0.95 6.00
N LYS A 94 9.68 1.54 5.11
CA LYS A 94 8.92 0.89 4.03
C LYS A 94 7.49 0.43 4.38
N VAL A 95 6.64 1.33 4.90
CA VAL A 95 5.34 1.46 4.21
C VAL A 95 5.62 1.99 2.80
N VAL A 96 5.82 1.06 1.85
CA VAL A 96 5.85 1.43 0.43
C VAL A 96 4.44 1.84 0.06
N HIS A 97 4.11 3.11 0.26
CA HIS A 97 2.90 3.72 -0.27
C HIS A 97 2.96 3.61 -1.80
N ARG A 98 2.41 2.49 -2.32
CA ARG A 98 2.29 2.20 -3.76
C ARG A 98 1.53 3.31 -4.49
N ASN A 99 0.79 4.12 -3.73
CA ASN A 99 0.01 5.26 -4.20
C ASN A 99 0.61 6.65 -3.93
N ASP A 100 1.79 6.78 -3.31
CA ASP A 100 2.46 8.07 -3.12
C ASP A 100 2.64 8.81 -4.47
N PRO A 101 2.03 10.00 -4.65
CA PRO A 101 2.10 10.75 -5.90
C PRO A 101 3.51 11.27 -6.19
N VAL A 102 4.29 11.65 -5.18
CA VAL A 102 5.65 12.17 -5.34
C VAL A 102 6.57 11.07 -5.87
N ARG A 103 6.50 9.87 -5.27
CA ARG A 103 7.22 8.69 -5.76
C ARG A 103 6.78 8.26 -7.16
N LYS A 104 5.48 8.35 -7.49
CA LYS A 104 4.97 8.06 -8.85
C LYS A 104 5.59 9.01 -9.89
N ILE A 105 5.57 10.31 -9.63
CA ILE A 105 6.18 11.33 -10.52
C ILE A 105 7.69 11.08 -10.65
N LYS A 106 8.41 10.88 -9.53
CA LYS A 106 9.85 10.62 -9.53
C LYS A 106 10.23 9.38 -10.37
N LEU A 107 9.52 8.26 -10.20
CA LEU A 107 9.75 7.06 -10.98
C LEU A 107 9.45 7.28 -12.47
N ARG A 108 8.41 8.04 -12.81
CA ARG A 108 8.08 8.35 -14.20
C ARG A 108 9.15 9.23 -14.86
N MET A 109 9.64 10.27 -14.18
CA MET A 109 10.72 11.12 -14.71
C MET A 109 12.01 10.31 -14.94
N GLN A 110 12.32 9.33 -14.08
CA GLN A 110 13.46 8.43 -14.28
C GLN A 110 13.32 7.50 -15.50
N GLN A 111 12.08 7.11 -15.87
CA GLN A 111 11.81 6.38 -17.10
C GLN A 111 11.90 7.31 -18.32
N ASP A 112 11.27 8.49 -18.25
CA ASP A 112 11.23 9.43 -19.37
C ASP A 112 12.59 10.06 -19.68
N ALA A 113 13.49 10.18 -18.68
CA ALA A 113 14.87 10.59 -18.91
C ALA A 113 15.62 9.70 -19.92
N LYS A 114 15.17 8.46 -20.16
CA LYS A 114 15.79 7.48 -21.07
C LYS A 114 15.28 7.57 -22.52
N TRP A 115 14.32 8.43 -22.85
CA TRP A 115 13.84 8.55 -24.24
C TRP A 115 14.93 8.94 -25.24
N HIS A 116 16.03 9.56 -24.79
CA HIS A 116 17.21 9.83 -25.63
C HIS A 116 17.94 8.56 -26.11
N GLU A 117 17.68 7.39 -25.51
CA GLU A 117 18.19 6.08 -25.93
C GLU A 117 17.42 5.50 -27.13
N VAL A 118 16.27 6.08 -27.52
CA VAL A 118 15.42 5.62 -28.62
C VAL A 118 15.47 6.64 -29.76
N ASP A 119 15.90 6.20 -30.95
CA ASP A 119 16.01 7.07 -32.14
C ASP A 119 14.71 7.11 -32.98
N GLU A 120 14.64 8.05 -33.92
CA GLU A 120 13.47 8.21 -34.79
C GLU A 120 13.23 6.97 -35.67
N THR A 121 14.29 6.28 -36.09
CA THR A 121 14.22 5.04 -36.88
C THR A 121 13.49 3.93 -36.11
N ALA A 122 13.85 3.71 -34.84
CA ALA A 122 13.18 2.76 -33.96
C ALA A 122 11.72 3.13 -33.70
N MET A 123 11.41 4.44 -33.57
CA MET A 123 10.03 4.91 -33.41
C MET A 123 9.19 4.67 -34.68
N GLN A 124 9.75 4.88 -35.87
CA GLN A 124 9.07 4.62 -37.15
C GLN A 124 8.87 3.12 -37.41
N ALA A 125 9.85 2.29 -37.08
CA ALA A 125 9.73 0.83 -37.13
C ALA A 125 8.59 0.35 -36.21
N TRP A 126 8.61 0.76 -34.93
CA TRP A 126 7.55 0.45 -33.97
C TRP A 126 6.16 0.91 -34.45
N ALA A 127 6.05 2.13 -34.97
CA ALA A 127 4.78 2.67 -35.47
C ALA A 127 4.22 1.87 -36.67
N THR A 128 5.09 1.26 -37.47
CA THR A 128 4.73 0.42 -38.63
C THR A 128 4.21 -0.97 -38.22
N GLU A 129 4.63 -1.48 -37.06
CA GLU A 129 4.19 -2.77 -36.51
C GLU A 129 2.83 -2.70 -35.78
N LEU A 130 2.31 -1.51 -35.49
CA LEU A 130 1.04 -1.34 -34.78
C LEU A 130 -0.18 -1.63 -35.66
N ASP A 131 -1.10 -2.45 -35.15
CA ASP A 131 -2.45 -2.55 -35.72
C ASP A 131 -3.22 -1.21 -35.58
N PRO A 132 -4.25 -0.94 -36.41
CA PRO A 132 -4.96 0.34 -36.39
C PRO A 132 -5.61 0.73 -35.04
N ILE A 133 -6.01 -0.25 -34.21
CA ILE A 133 -6.60 0.02 -32.89
C ILE A 133 -5.49 0.42 -31.92
N SER A 134 -4.39 -0.33 -31.90
CA SER A 134 -3.21 -0.02 -31.09
C SER A 134 -2.58 1.32 -31.49
N PHE A 135 -2.45 1.61 -32.79
CA PHE A 135 -1.94 2.89 -33.29
C PHE A 135 -2.74 4.09 -32.76
N ASN A 136 -4.07 4.04 -32.88
CA ASN A 136 -4.94 5.11 -32.38
C ASN A 136 -4.85 5.26 -30.86
N ARG A 137 -4.83 4.14 -30.13
CA ARG A 137 -4.66 4.13 -28.66
C ARG A 137 -3.31 4.72 -28.23
N MET A 138 -2.21 4.31 -28.85
CA MET A 138 -0.86 4.80 -28.53
C MET A 138 -0.71 6.27 -28.89
N SER A 139 -1.25 6.70 -30.04
CA SER A 139 -1.31 8.11 -30.43
C SER A 139 -2.05 8.97 -29.39
N GLN A 140 -3.14 8.46 -28.83
CA GLN A 140 -3.88 9.16 -27.78
C GLN A 140 -3.09 9.19 -26.45
N VAL A 141 -2.50 8.07 -26.05
CA VAL A 141 -1.64 7.99 -24.85
C VAL A 141 -0.45 8.96 -24.94
N ALA A 142 0.20 9.08 -26.11
CA ALA A 142 1.27 10.03 -26.33
C ALA A 142 0.80 11.50 -26.17
N ARG A 143 -0.35 11.86 -26.75
CA ARG A 143 -0.94 13.20 -26.60
C ARG A 143 -1.30 13.52 -25.15
N ASP A 144 -1.82 12.56 -24.40
CA ASP A 144 -2.17 12.76 -22.99
C ASP A 144 -0.93 12.82 -22.09
N ALA A 145 0.14 12.07 -22.41
CA ALA A 145 1.44 12.20 -21.76
C ALA A 145 2.05 13.60 -21.97
N ILE A 146 1.99 14.16 -23.19
CA ILE A 146 2.45 15.54 -23.48
C ILE A 146 1.75 16.56 -22.59
N LYS A 147 0.42 16.48 -22.43
CA LYS A 147 -0.35 17.38 -21.55
C LYS A 147 0.11 17.31 -20.09
N GLN A 148 0.39 16.09 -19.59
CA GLN A 148 0.87 15.90 -18.22
C GLN A 148 2.29 16.42 -18.04
N LEU A 149 3.19 16.23 -19.01
CA LEU A 149 4.55 16.78 -18.98
C LEU A 149 4.54 18.31 -19.00
N GLN A 150 3.69 18.92 -19.83
CA GLN A 150 3.47 20.38 -19.85
C GLN A 150 2.97 20.91 -18.49
N LEU A 151 2.07 20.18 -17.82
CA LEU A 151 1.61 20.53 -16.48
C LEU A 151 2.73 20.41 -15.44
N VAL A 152 3.56 19.37 -15.50
CA VAL A 152 4.73 19.21 -14.61
C VAL A 152 5.72 20.36 -14.78
N ILE A 153 6.05 20.73 -16.02
CA ILE A 153 6.93 21.88 -16.32
C ILE A 153 6.37 23.15 -15.69
N LYS A 154 5.10 23.47 -15.96
CA LYS A 154 4.42 24.65 -15.37
C LYS A 154 4.53 24.69 -13.84
N VAL A 155 4.27 23.57 -13.16
CA VAL A 155 4.33 23.50 -11.68
C VAL A 155 5.76 23.71 -11.17
N LEU A 156 6.78 23.22 -11.90
CA LEU A 156 8.18 23.44 -11.54
C LEU A 156 8.60 24.91 -11.75
N GLU A 157 8.15 25.56 -12.82
CA GLU A 157 8.38 26.99 -13.09
C GLU A 157 7.73 27.88 -12.03
N GLU A 158 6.48 27.59 -11.64
CA GLU A 158 5.76 28.28 -10.56
C GLU A 158 6.46 28.13 -9.20
N ALA A 159 6.98 26.93 -8.91
CA ALA A 159 7.77 26.67 -7.69
C ALA A 159 9.13 27.41 -7.71
N GLU A 160 9.82 27.43 -8.85
CA GLU A 160 11.09 28.14 -9.00
C GLU A 160 10.91 29.66 -8.85
N ALA A 161 9.87 30.23 -9.47
CA ALA A 161 9.52 31.65 -9.31
C ALA A 161 9.24 32.02 -7.85
N THR A 162 8.47 31.18 -7.14
CA THR A 162 8.17 31.34 -5.71
C THR A 162 9.43 31.25 -4.84
N SER A 163 10.33 30.31 -5.14
CA SER A 163 11.62 30.17 -4.44
C SER A 163 12.55 31.36 -4.66
N LYS A 164 12.59 31.92 -5.88
CA LYS A 164 13.37 33.13 -6.20
C LYS A 164 12.81 34.40 -5.55
N LEU A 165 11.50 34.42 -5.26
CA LEU A 165 10.82 35.50 -4.53
C LEU A 165 11.07 35.46 -3.01
N THR A 166 11.31 34.29 -2.43
CA THR A 166 11.57 34.11 -0.99
C THR A 166 13.05 34.28 -0.60
N LEU A 167 13.95 34.45 -1.57
CA LEU A 167 15.39 34.66 -1.40
C LEU A 167 15.84 36.10 -1.71
N ARG A 168 14.91 37.07 -1.63
CA ARG A 168 15.11 38.51 -1.82
C ARG A 168 14.60 39.29 -0.63
#